data_AF-A0A2H0AE54-F1
#
_entry.id   AF-A0A2H0AE54-F1
#
_cell.length_a   1.000
_cell.length_b   1.000
_cell.length_c   1.000
_cell.angle_alpha   90.00
_cell.angle_beta   90.00
_cell.angle_gamma   90.00
#
_symmetry.space_group_name_H-M   'P 1'
#
loop_
_entity.id
_entity.type
_entity.pdbx_description
1 polymer ?
#
loop_
_entity_poly.entity_id
_entity_poly.type
_entity_poly.pdbx_seq_one_letter_code
_entity_poly.pdbx_strand_id
1 'polypeptide(L)'
;MCGQCHKREFLDFQSSSHYRSLISQGTGPDCIACHDAMATKVIGAAAIAKLCGVCHNPGNRNLPEVGALARDILSRMAGIDWKIAQVREKLKVAGRQGVNQNKASGFLNLASRELRDCKANWHTFQLQRMAARLDGVDSLVQKALDSLEDHKAGAQ
;
A
#
# COMPACT_ATOMS: atom_id res chain seq x y z
N MET A 1 -4.30 -24.69 8.63
CA MET A 1 -3.09 -23.88 8.94
C MET A 1 -3.05 -22.70 7.96
N CYS A 2 -2.83 -21.48 8.44
CA CYS A 2 -2.61 -20.33 7.55
C CYS A 2 -1.38 -20.61 6.66
N GLY A 3 -1.43 -20.23 5.38
CA GLY A 3 -0.38 -20.54 4.39
C GLY A 3 -0.69 -21.69 3.43
N GLN A 4 -1.72 -22.50 3.67
CA GLN A 4 -2.20 -23.49 2.68
C GLN A 4 -2.96 -22.81 1.52
N CYS A 5 -3.77 -21.78 1.83
CA CYS A 5 -4.53 -21.01 0.84
C CYS A 5 -3.84 -19.69 0.44
N HIS A 6 -3.16 -19.01 1.38
CA HIS A 6 -2.51 -17.71 1.19
C HIS A 6 -0.98 -17.85 1.25
N LYS A 7 -0.42 -18.53 0.24
CA LYS A 7 1.01 -18.90 0.22
C LYS A 7 1.92 -17.67 0.13
N ARG A 8 1.53 -16.66 -0.64
CA ARG A 8 2.36 -15.47 -0.85
C ARG A 8 2.46 -14.64 0.43
N GLU A 9 1.33 -14.37 1.06
CA GLU A 9 1.24 -13.61 2.31
C GLU A 9 2.02 -14.31 3.43
N PHE A 10 1.96 -15.65 3.47
CA PHE A 10 2.76 -16.43 4.41
C PHE A 10 4.26 -16.28 4.15
N LEU A 11 4.73 -16.41 2.91
CA LEU A 11 6.15 -16.21 2.55
C LEU A 11 6.64 -14.79 2.89
N ASP A 12 5.82 -13.77 2.60
CA ASP A 12 6.15 -12.39 2.94
C ASP A 12 6.21 -12.21 4.47
N PHE A 13 5.27 -12.80 5.22
CA PHE A 13 5.29 -12.79 6.67
C PHE A 13 6.53 -13.46 7.25
N GLN A 14 7.00 -14.56 6.68
CA GLN A 14 8.22 -15.25 7.11
C GLN A 14 9.47 -14.35 7.06
N SER A 15 9.47 -13.32 6.20
CA SER A 15 10.56 -12.34 6.13
C SER A 15 10.51 -11.26 7.23
N SER A 16 9.40 -11.17 7.97
CA SER A 16 9.15 -10.11 8.95
C SER A 16 9.85 -10.32 10.29
N SER A 17 10.07 -9.23 11.02
CA SER A 17 10.55 -9.28 12.41
C SER A 17 9.55 -9.97 13.34
N HIS A 18 8.23 -9.84 13.08
CA HIS A 18 7.20 -10.54 13.84
C HIS A 18 7.34 -12.05 13.76
N TYR A 19 7.51 -12.60 12.55
CA TYR A 19 7.74 -14.03 12.38
C TYR A 19 9.02 -14.47 13.09
N ARG A 20 10.12 -13.71 12.95
CA ARG A 20 11.37 -14.01 13.64
C ARG A 20 11.20 -14.11 15.16
N SER A 21 10.50 -13.15 15.77
CA SER A 21 10.22 -13.18 17.22
C SER A 21 9.29 -14.33 17.60
N LEU A 22 8.29 -14.65 16.76
CA LEU A 22 7.41 -15.80 16.98
C LEU A 22 8.18 -17.12 17.00
N ILE A 23 9.03 -17.39 16.02
CA ILE A 23 9.73 -18.67 15.94
C ILE A 23 10.89 -18.78 16.95
N SER A 24 11.60 -17.67 17.22
CA SER A 24 12.77 -17.70 18.11
C SER A 24 12.44 -17.59 19.60
N GLN A 25 11.37 -16.87 19.95
CA GLN A 25 11.04 -16.52 21.34
C GLN A 25 9.60 -16.87 21.73
N GLY A 26 8.73 -17.19 20.77
CA GLY A 26 7.30 -17.40 21.04
C GLY A 26 6.53 -16.11 21.34
N THR A 27 7.10 -14.94 21.06
CA THR A 27 6.55 -13.62 21.49
C THR A 27 6.03 -12.77 20.34
N GLY A 28 6.29 -13.14 19.08
CA GLY A 28 5.76 -12.43 17.92
C GLY A 28 4.29 -12.79 17.65
N PRO A 29 3.49 -11.87 17.08
CA PRO A 29 2.14 -12.19 16.65
C PRO A 29 2.16 -13.22 15.50
N ASP A 30 1.18 -14.11 15.45
CA ASP A 30 0.92 -14.95 14.28
C ASP A 30 -0.16 -14.33 13.39
N CYS A 31 -0.67 -15.08 12.41
CA CYS A 31 -1.71 -14.58 11.51
C CYS A 31 -3.01 -14.23 12.26
N ILE A 32 -3.39 -15.02 13.26
CA ILE A 32 -4.67 -14.86 13.98
C ILE A 32 -4.60 -13.80 15.07
N ALA A 33 -3.41 -13.36 15.45
CA ALA A 33 -3.23 -12.22 16.35
C ALA A 33 -3.68 -10.89 15.72
N CYS A 34 -3.68 -10.78 14.39
CA CYS A 34 -4.17 -9.61 13.67
C CYS A 34 -5.47 -9.88 12.89
N HIS A 35 -5.65 -11.08 12.36
CA HIS A 35 -6.84 -11.48 11.63
C HIS A 35 -7.71 -12.43 12.45
N ASP A 36 -9.01 -12.52 12.18
CA ASP A 36 -9.82 -13.60 12.75
C ASP A 36 -9.47 -14.96 12.13
N ALA A 37 -9.82 -16.04 12.83
CA ALA A 37 -9.73 -17.38 12.27
C ALA A 37 -10.56 -17.48 10.99
N MET A 38 -9.95 -17.92 9.89
CA MET A 38 -10.58 -17.97 8.56
C MET A 38 -11.12 -16.61 8.07
N ALA A 39 -10.52 -15.50 8.51
CA ALA A 39 -10.92 -14.17 8.06
C ALA A 39 -10.87 -14.05 6.53
N THR A 40 -12.00 -13.66 5.95
CA THR A 40 -12.12 -13.31 4.53
C THR A 40 -12.05 -11.80 4.30
N LYS A 41 -12.08 -11.02 5.39
CA LYS A 41 -12.14 -9.56 5.36
C LYS A 41 -10.75 -8.95 5.43
N VAL A 42 -10.47 -8.03 4.51
CA VAL A 42 -9.26 -7.20 4.55
C VAL A 42 -9.39 -6.17 5.67
N ILE A 43 -8.35 -6.06 6.49
CA ILE A 43 -8.26 -5.11 7.60
C ILE A 43 -8.04 -3.71 7.02
N GLY A 44 -8.93 -2.77 7.33
CA GLY A 44 -8.80 -1.38 6.92
C GLY A 44 -7.83 -0.57 7.80
N ALA A 45 -7.45 0.62 7.32
CA ALA A 45 -6.50 1.52 7.98
C ALA A 45 -6.85 1.85 9.44
N ALA A 46 -8.12 2.10 9.76
CA ALA A 46 -8.53 2.40 11.13
C ALA A 46 -8.42 1.18 12.07
N ALA A 47 -8.67 -0.02 11.54
CA ALA A 47 -8.62 -1.25 12.31
C ALA A 47 -7.16 -1.69 12.55
N ILE A 48 -6.27 -1.55 11.55
CA ILE A 48 -4.88 -1.97 11.71
C ILE A 48 -4.16 -1.20 12.84
N ALA A 49 -4.46 0.09 13.00
CA ALA A 49 -3.87 0.89 14.07
C ALA A 49 -4.16 0.31 15.47
N LYS A 50 -5.41 -0.15 15.66
CA LYS A 50 -5.86 -0.74 16.93
C LYS A 50 -5.17 -2.08 17.17
N LEU A 51 -5.06 -2.91 16.13
CA LEU A 51 -4.41 -4.21 16.21
C LEU A 51 -2.91 -4.08 16.51
N CYS A 52 -2.21 -3.20 15.81
CA CYS A 52 -0.81 -2.89 16.11
C CYS A 52 -0.68 -2.38 17.55
N GLY A 53 -1.59 -1.53 18.00
CA GLY A 53 -1.60 -0.93 19.34
C GLY A 53 -1.73 -1.91 20.50
N VAL A 54 -2.17 -3.16 20.27
CA VAL A 54 -2.18 -4.21 21.30
C VAL A 54 -0.77 -4.47 21.82
N CYS A 55 0.22 -4.52 20.91
CA CYS A 55 1.62 -4.73 21.28
C CYS A 55 2.44 -3.44 21.22
N HIS A 56 2.16 -2.57 20.25
CA HIS A 56 2.87 -1.33 20.01
C HIS A 56 2.23 -0.15 20.72
N ASN A 57 2.52 0.01 22.01
CA ASN A 57 1.94 1.06 22.84
C ASN A 57 2.92 1.56 23.91
N PRO A 58 2.65 2.72 24.54
CA PRO A 58 3.51 3.27 25.58
C PRO A 58 3.64 2.37 26.82
N GLY A 59 2.60 1.62 27.16
CA GLY A 59 2.60 0.72 28.33
C GLY A 59 3.64 -0.39 28.21
N ASN A 60 3.75 -0.99 27.03
CA ASN A 60 4.74 -2.02 26.73
C ASN A 60 6.09 -1.46 26.27
N ARG A 61 6.22 -0.12 26.15
CA ARG A 61 7.41 0.60 25.64
C ARG A 61 7.91 0.07 24.29
N ASN A 62 7.01 -0.41 23.45
CA ASN A 62 7.33 -1.04 22.18
C ASN A 62 6.87 -0.14 21.03
N LEU A 63 7.72 0.79 20.59
CA LEU A 63 7.52 1.63 19.39
C LEU A 63 6.07 2.10 19.18
N PRO A 64 5.52 2.97 20.06
CA PRO A 64 4.10 3.33 20.06
C PRO A 64 3.57 3.96 18.75
N GLU A 65 4.46 4.51 17.94
CA GLU A 65 4.16 5.15 16.66
C GLU A 65 3.79 4.19 15.53
N VAL A 66 4.13 2.90 15.66
CA VAL A 66 3.98 1.88 14.60
C VAL A 66 2.53 1.76 14.13
N GLY A 67 1.55 1.79 15.05
CA GLY A 67 0.14 1.71 14.69
C GLY A 67 -0.34 2.91 13.86
N ALA A 68 0.14 4.11 14.19
CA ALA A 68 -0.18 5.32 13.43
C ALA A 68 0.45 5.29 12.02
N LEU A 69 1.70 4.84 11.92
CA LEU A 69 2.40 4.68 10.65
C LEU A 69 1.71 3.63 9.74
N ALA A 70 1.31 2.49 10.30
CA ALA A 70 0.60 1.46 9.54
C ALA A 70 -0.74 1.97 8.98
N ARG A 71 -1.49 2.76 9.78
CA ARG A 71 -2.72 3.42 9.33
C ARG A 71 -2.46 4.42 8.21
N ASP A 72 -1.42 5.23 8.34
CA ASP A 72 -1.06 6.21 7.33
C ASP A 72 -0.75 5.52 6.00
N ILE A 73 0.10 4.50 6.03
CA ILE A 73 0.47 3.73 4.82
C ILE A 73 -0.77 3.14 4.14
N LEU A 74 -1.67 2.48 4.87
CA LEU A 74 -2.89 1.91 4.26
C LEU A 74 -3.83 3.00 3.71
N SER A 75 -3.95 4.12 4.42
CA SER A 75 -4.74 5.27 3.96
C SER A 75 -4.15 5.87 2.68
N ARG A 76 -2.83 6.00 2.61
CA ARG A 76 -2.10 6.47 1.43
C ARG A 76 -2.27 5.53 0.25
N MET A 77 -2.16 4.22 0.44
CA MET A 77 -2.43 3.25 -0.64
C MET A 77 -3.84 3.41 -1.22
N ALA A 78 -4.86 3.53 -0.36
CA ALA A 78 -6.24 3.74 -0.80
C ALA A 78 -6.43 5.10 -1.51
N GLY A 79 -5.77 6.15 -1.01
CA GLY A 79 -5.77 7.46 -1.66
C GLY A 79 -5.12 7.42 -3.05
N ILE A 80 -3.98 6.74 -3.19
CA ILE A 80 -3.30 6.56 -4.48
C ILE A 80 -4.16 5.74 -5.44
N ASP A 81 -4.82 4.67 -5.00
CA ASP A 81 -5.76 3.92 -5.85
C ASP A 81 -6.83 4.84 -6.44
N TRP A 82 -7.42 5.67 -5.58
CA TRP A 82 -8.46 6.61 -5.99
C TRP A 82 -7.91 7.63 -7.00
N LYS A 83 -6.74 8.21 -6.73
CA LYS A 83 -6.07 9.12 -7.69
C LYS A 83 -5.80 8.42 -9.02
N ILE A 84 -5.28 7.19 -9.00
CA ILE A 84 -5.04 6.40 -10.21
C ILE A 84 -6.34 6.21 -11.00
N ALA A 85 -7.45 5.87 -10.33
CA ALA A 85 -8.75 5.73 -10.98
C ALA A 85 -9.22 7.03 -11.64
N GLN A 86 -9.00 8.18 -11.00
CA GLN A 86 -9.31 9.48 -11.58
C GLN A 86 -8.44 9.81 -12.81
N VAL A 87 -7.13 9.56 -12.75
CA VAL A 87 -6.24 9.78 -13.90
C VAL A 87 -6.64 8.88 -15.06
N ARG A 88 -7.01 7.62 -14.79
CA ARG A 88 -7.54 6.72 -15.84
C ARG A 88 -8.77 7.29 -16.52
N GLU A 89 -9.68 7.90 -15.77
CA GLU A 89 -10.86 8.51 -16.37
C GLU A 89 -10.50 9.75 -17.20
N LYS A 90 -9.59 10.60 -16.72
CA LYS A 90 -9.07 11.73 -17.50
C LYS A 90 -8.42 11.29 -18.82
N LEU A 91 -7.65 10.20 -18.81
CA LEU A 91 -7.06 9.61 -20.01
C LEU A 91 -8.11 9.15 -21.02
N LYS A 92 -9.19 8.49 -20.57
CA LYS A 92 -10.28 8.10 -21.46
C LYS A 92 -10.91 9.32 -22.14
N VAL A 93 -11.18 10.38 -21.39
CA VAL A 93 -11.73 11.63 -21.94
C VAL A 93 -10.77 12.26 -22.95
N ALA A 94 -9.48 12.39 -22.60
CA ALA A 94 -8.44 12.91 -23.48
C ALA A 94 -8.33 12.10 -24.78
N GLY A 95 -8.60 10.79 -24.74
CA GLY A 95 -8.53 9.90 -25.90
C GLY A 95 -9.63 10.11 -26.89
N ARG A 96 -10.83 10.40 -26.38
CA ARG A 96 -11.97 10.81 -27.22
C ARG A 96 -11.74 12.16 -27.88
N GLN A 97 -10.84 12.98 -27.32
CA GLN A 97 -10.47 14.31 -27.83
C GLN A 97 -9.23 14.29 -28.75
N GLY A 98 -8.65 13.11 -29.01
CA GLY A 98 -7.44 12.99 -29.85
C GLY A 98 -6.15 13.54 -29.22
N VAL A 99 -6.16 13.83 -27.91
CA VAL A 99 -4.97 14.32 -27.19
C VAL A 99 -3.95 13.19 -27.08
N ASN A 100 -2.66 13.49 -27.29
CA ASN A 100 -1.57 12.52 -27.08
C ASN A 100 -1.43 12.20 -25.58
N GLN A 101 -1.38 10.91 -25.24
CA GLN A 101 -1.37 10.45 -23.85
C GLN A 101 -0.20 9.54 -23.52
N ASN A 102 0.75 9.36 -24.42
CA ASN A 102 1.75 8.30 -24.30
C ASN A 102 2.57 8.46 -23.00
N LYS A 103 2.99 9.69 -22.68
CA LYS A 103 3.70 10.01 -21.44
C LYS A 103 2.83 9.75 -20.20
N ALA A 104 1.64 10.34 -20.16
CA ALA A 104 0.70 10.21 -19.04
C ALA A 104 0.32 8.75 -18.77
N SER A 105 0.03 7.98 -19.82
CA SER A 105 -0.27 6.55 -19.74
C SER A 105 0.93 5.73 -19.27
N GLY A 106 2.14 6.07 -19.71
CA GLY A 106 3.38 5.45 -19.26
C GLY A 106 3.59 5.60 -17.75
N PHE A 107 3.50 6.82 -17.23
CA PHE A 107 3.62 7.11 -15.81
C PHE A 107 2.53 6.42 -14.98
N LEU A 108 1.26 6.47 -15.44
CA LEU A 108 0.15 5.85 -14.73
C LEU A 108 0.26 4.32 -14.66
N ASN A 109 0.75 3.69 -15.73
CA ASN A 109 1.00 2.25 -15.76
C ASN A 109 2.11 1.85 -14.79
N LEU A 110 3.18 2.65 -14.68
CA LEU A 110 4.24 2.42 -13.70
C LEU A 110 3.72 2.61 -12.27
N ALA A 111 3.01 3.72 -11.99
CA ALA A 111 2.38 3.95 -10.69
C ALA A 111 1.45 2.80 -10.28
N SER A 112 0.62 2.33 -11.22
CA SER A 112 -0.30 1.21 -10.99
C SER A 112 0.42 -0.11 -10.68
N ARG A 113 1.58 -0.35 -11.31
CA ARG A 113 2.41 -1.54 -11.02
C ARG A 113 3.04 -1.43 -9.64
N GLU A 114 3.72 -0.33 -9.35
CA GLU A 114 4.37 -0.12 -8.06
C GLU A 114 3.39 -0.14 -6.89
N LEU A 115 2.19 0.42 -7.03
CA LEU A 115 1.15 0.33 -6.00
C LEU A 115 0.69 -1.11 -5.76
N ARG A 116 0.51 -1.91 -6.82
CA ARG A 116 0.17 -3.33 -6.69
C ARG A 116 1.26 -4.08 -5.96
N ASP A 117 2.52 -3.79 -6.26
CA ASP A 117 3.65 -4.42 -5.57
C ASP A 117 3.73 -3.99 -4.10
N CYS A 118 3.42 -2.74 -3.78
CA CYS A 118 3.34 -2.27 -2.39
C CYS A 118 2.26 -3.04 -1.61
N LYS A 119 1.07 -3.22 -2.20
CA LYS A 119 -0.02 -4.01 -1.62
C LYS A 119 0.35 -5.48 -1.44
N ALA A 120 1.00 -6.08 -2.43
CA ALA A 120 1.43 -7.47 -2.37
C ALA A 120 2.44 -7.70 -1.24
N ASN A 121 3.39 -6.78 -1.06
CA ASN A 121 4.45 -6.90 -0.06
C ASN A 121 4.06 -6.35 1.33
N TRP A 122 2.80 -5.99 1.56
CA TRP A 122 2.32 -5.46 2.84
C TRP A 122 2.67 -6.37 4.02
N HIS A 123 2.53 -7.68 3.84
CA HIS A 123 2.77 -8.69 4.88
C HIS A 123 4.24 -8.87 5.27
N THR A 124 5.18 -8.18 4.60
CA THR A 124 6.58 -8.10 5.05
C THR A 124 6.76 -7.17 6.26
N PHE A 125 5.77 -6.30 6.53
CA PHE A 125 5.78 -5.30 7.60
C PHE A 125 6.98 -4.33 7.57
N GLN A 126 7.62 -4.14 6.41
CA GLN A 126 8.69 -3.16 6.22
C GLN A 126 8.12 -1.73 6.07
N LEU A 127 7.51 -1.20 7.13
CA LEU A 127 6.70 0.04 7.07
C LEU A 127 7.48 1.25 6.52
N GLN A 128 8.71 1.47 6.97
CA GLN A 128 9.54 2.60 6.50
C GLN A 128 9.84 2.51 5.00
N ARG A 129 10.21 1.31 4.53
CA ARG A 129 10.43 1.06 3.11
C ARG A 129 9.15 1.26 2.31
N MET A 130 8.01 0.83 2.85
CA MET A 130 6.71 1.00 2.20
C MET A 130 6.35 2.49 2.07
N ALA A 131 6.52 3.28 3.13
CA ALA A 131 6.27 4.71 3.11
C ALA A 131 7.10 5.42 2.03
N ALA A 132 8.41 5.13 1.96
CA ALA A 132 9.29 5.68 0.93
C ALA A 132 8.91 5.25 -0.49
N ARG A 133 8.49 4.00 -0.68
CA ARG A 133 7.99 3.53 -1.99
C ARG A 133 6.74 4.29 -2.41
N LEU A 134 5.81 4.53 -1.49
CA LEU A 134 4.58 5.26 -1.78
C LEU A 134 4.82 6.71 -2.18
N ASP A 135 5.88 7.37 -1.67
CA ASP A 135 6.28 8.71 -2.16
C ASP A 135 6.63 8.66 -3.66
N GLY A 136 7.34 7.62 -4.09
CA GLY A 136 7.64 7.37 -5.49
C GLY A 136 6.37 7.11 -6.32
N VAL A 137 5.41 6.36 -5.79
CA VAL A 137 4.14 6.10 -6.48
C VAL A 137 3.32 7.38 -6.63
N ASP A 138 3.19 8.18 -5.56
CA ASP A 138 2.52 9.48 -5.62
C ASP A 138 3.18 10.41 -6.66
N SER A 139 4.51 10.45 -6.70
CA SER A 139 5.27 11.22 -7.70
C SER A 139 4.95 10.78 -9.14
N LEU A 140 4.82 9.47 -9.39
CA LEU A 140 4.44 8.95 -10.70
C LEU A 140 3.00 9.31 -11.08
N VAL A 141 2.07 9.29 -10.12
CA VAL A 141 0.69 9.74 -10.34
C VAL A 141 0.66 11.23 -10.69
N GLN A 142 1.44 12.05 -9.97
CA GLN A 142 1.54 13.48 -10.26
C GLN A 142 2.10 13.74 -11.66
N LYS A 143 3.21 13.08 -12.04
CA LYS A 143 3.77 13.17 -13.40
C LYS A 143 2.77 12.78 -14.49
N ALA A 144 1.88 11.82 -14.22
CA ALA A 144 0.82 11.45 -15.15
C ALA A 144 -0.23 12.55 -15.31
N LEU A 145 -0.57 13.26 -14.22
CA LEU A 145 -1.48 14.41 -14.22
C LEU A 145 -0.86 15.59 -14.96
N ASP A 146 0.37 15.98 -14.61
CA ASP A 146 1.08 17.11 -15.22
C ASP A 146 1.20 16.91 -16.75
N SER A 147 1.53 15.68 -17.17
CA SER A 147 1.60 15.31 -18.59
C SER A 147 0.27 15.48 -19.35
N LEU A 148 -0.87 15.47 -18.66
CA LEU A 148 -2.19 15.73 -19.27
C LEU A 148 -2.53 17.22 -19.34
N GLU A 149 -1.98 18.02 -18.43
CA GLU A 149 -2.23 19.47 -18.35
C GLU A 149 -1.37 20.23 -19.35
N ASP A 150 -0.10 19.86 -19.52
CA ASP A 150 0.82 20.44 -20.51
C ASP A 150 0.26 20.37 -21.93
N HIS A 151 -0.48 19.30 -22.27
CA HIS A 151 -1.11 19.16 -23.58
C HIS A 151 -2.34 20.06 -23.79
N LYS A 152 -2.99 20.53 -22.72
CA LYS A 152 -4.08 21.50 -22.83
C LYS A 152 -3.57 22.93 -23.02
N ALA A 153 -2.40 23.26 -22.47
CA ALA A 153 -1.80 24.59 -22.58
C ALA A 153 -1.22 24.88 -23.98
N GLY A 154 -0.76 23.85 -24.71
CA GLY A 154 -0.21 23.99 -26.07
C GLY A 154 -1.24 23.91 -27.21
N ALA A 155 -2.54 23.86 -26.90
CA ALA A 155 -3.63 23.73 -27.88
C ALA A 155 -4.50 25.00 -28.01
N GLN A 156 -4.03 26.14 -27.47
CA GLN A 156 -4.59 27.48 -27.64
C GLN A 156 -3.68 28.29 -28.56
#